data_AF-A0A970DM72-F1
#
_entry.id   AF-A0A970DM72-F1
#
_cell.length_a   1.000
_cell.length_b   1.000
_cell.length_c   1.000
_cell.angle_alpha   90.00
_cell.angle_beta   90.00
_cell.angle_gamma   90.00
#
_symmetry.space_group_name_H-M   'P 1'
#
loop_
_entity.id
_entity.type
_entity.pdbx_description
1 polymer ?
#
loop_
_entity_poly.entity_id
_entity_poly.type
_entity_poly.pdbx_seq_one_letter_code
_entity_poly.pdbx_strand_id
1 'polypeptide(L)'
;MNYTLKLSPEQIKIILNAYQKYRIPLTNDYTIFRGKINSTTLTIYKTNVATFQGAKAFELYEYWANIFGIDIEKDEKNETKKMELLIPNLNLSLVGTDEVGTGDFFGAIVVSGVYVPKENILMLKKLGVKDSKKLSDEKIMEIAPRLVKIVDHSTLILNNQRYN
;
A
#
# COMPACT_ATOMS: atom_id res chain seq x y z
N MET A 1 -14.28 0.79 19.61
CA MET A 1 -13.74 2.18 19.60
C MET A 1 -14.18 2.88 18.32
N ASN A 2 -14.25 4.21 18.34
CA ASN A 2 -14.68 5.04 17.19
C ASN A 2 -13.55 5.99 16.81
N TYR A 3 -13.15 5.99 15.54
CA TYR A 3 -12.11 6.87 14.99
C TYR A 3 -12.69 7.67 13.82
N THR A 4 -12.16 8.87 13.58
CA THR A 4 -12.73 9.79 12.58
C THR A 4 -11.62 10.44 11.75
N LEU A 5 -11.81 10.49 10.42
CA LEU A 5 -10.96 11.26 9.50
C LEU A 5 -11.81 12.27 8.75
N LYS A 6 -11.25 13.47 8.54
CA LYS A 6 -11.77 14.45 7.60
C LYS A 6 -11.01 14.30 6.29
N LEU A 7 -11.73 14.03 5.21
CA LEU A 7 -11.15 13.67 3.93
C LEU A 7 -11.52 14.70 2.86
N SER A 8 -10.74 14.75 1.78
CA SER A 8 -11.13 15.48 0.57
C SER A 8 -12.14 14.67 -0.26
N PRO A 9 -12.91 15.31 -1.15
CA PRO A 9 -13.81 14.60 -2.06
C PRO A 9 -13.11 13.54 -2.92
N GLU A 10 -11.87 13.80 -3.32
CA GLU A 10 -11.04 12.88 -4.11
C GLU A 10 -10.65 11.64 -3.31
N GLN A 11 -10.21 11.83 -2.06
CA GLN A 11 -9.89 10.75 -1.14
C GLN A 11 -11.10 9.86 -0.87
N ILE A 12 -12.28 10.46 -0.70
CA ILE A 12 -13.53 9.71 -0.55
C ILE A 12 -13.82 8.86 -1.78
N LYS A 13 -13.65 9.41 -2.98
CA LYS A 13 -13.85 8.65 -4.23
C LYS A 13 -12.95 7.41 -4.30
N ILE A 14 -11.70 7.53 -3.85
CA ILE A 14 -10.76 6.40 -3.76
C ILE A 14 -11.29 5.33 -2.79
N ILE A 15 -11.72 5.74 -1.58
CA ILE A 15 -12.29 4.81 -0.58
C ILE A 15 -13.55 4.12 -1.11
N LEU A 16 -14.45 4.88 -1.76
CA LEU A 16 -15.70 4.35 -2.31
C LEU A 16 -15.44 3.28 -3.38
N ASN A 17 -14.49 3.54 -4.29
CA ASN A 17 -14.09 2.57 -5.29
C ASN A 17 -13.47 1.31 -4.67
N ALA A 18 -12.67 1.45 -3.60
CA ALA A 18 -12.04 0.33 -2.93
C ALA A 18 -13.05 -0.58 -2.20
N TYR A 19 -14.10 -0.02 -1.61
CA TYR A 19 -15.03 -0.76 -0.74
C TYR A 19 -16.46 -0.90 -1.26
N GLN A 20 -16.72 -0.58 -2.53
CA GLN A 20 -18.06 -0.68 -3.13
C GLN A 20 -18.74 -2.05 -2.88
N LYS A 21 -17.96 -3.14 -2.94
CA LYS A 21 -18.44 -4.52 -2.70
C LYS A 21 -18.86 -4.83 -1.25
N TYR A 22 -18.45 -4.01 -0.28
CA TYR A 22 -18.76 -4.20 1.14
C TYR A 22 -19.90 -3.31 1.63
N ARG A 23 -20.63 -2.69 0.70
CA ARG A 23 -21.71 -1.75 1.01
C ARG A 23 -22.84 -2.45 1.75
N ILE A 24 -23.34 -1.78 2.78
CA ILE A 24 -24.52 -2.16 3.55
C ILE A 24 -25.58 -1.05 3.46
N PRO A 25 -26.85 -1.34 3.80
CA PRO A 25 -27.90 -0.32 3.80
C PRO A 25 -27.53 0.89 4.66
N LEU A 26 -27.85 2.06 4.13
CA LEU A 26 -27.68 3.32 4.83
C LEU A 26 -28.67 3.38 6.00
N THR A 27 -28.26 4.00 7.10
CA THR A 27 -29.15 4.24 8.24
C THR A 27 -29.76 5.63 8.22
N ASN A 28 -29.07 6.62 7.63
CA ASN A 28 -29.48 8.03 7.67
C ASN A 28 -29.20 8.74 6.32
N ASP A 29 -30.00 9.75 5.98
CA ASP A 29 -29.87 10.50 4.70
C ASP A 29 -28.60 11.36 4.57
N TYR A 30 -27.88 11.56 5.67
CA TYR A 30 -26.61 12.29 5.71
C TYR A 30 -25.41 11.39 5.39
N THR A 31 -25.61 10.08 5.26
CA THR A 31 -24.55 9.12 4.91
C THR A 31 -24.53 8.86 3.41
N ILE A 32 -23.34 8.97 2.80
CA ILE A 32 -23.14 8.66 1.38
C ILE A 32 -22.73 7.20 1.18
N PHE A 33 -22.05 6.64 2.18
CA PHE A 33 -21.62 5.26 2.15
C PHE A 33 -21.57 4.68 3.55
N ARG A 34 -21.94 3.40 3.63
CA ARG A 34 -21.76 2.58 4.81
C ARG A 34 -21.32 1.20 4.34
N GLY A 35 -20.27 0.67 4.94
CA GLY A 35 -19.73 -0.63 4.59
C GLY A 35 -19.21 -1.38 5.80
N LYS A 36 -19.24 -2.72 5.77
CA LYS A 36 -18.67 -3.57 6.83
C LYS A 36 -17.46 -4.32 6.29
N ILE A 37 -16.28 -3.97 6.80
CA ILE A 37 -14.97 -4.47 6.34
C ILE A 37 -14.23 -5.02 7.56
N ASN A 38 -13.88 -6.31 7.55
CA ASN A 38 -13.05 -6.95 8.58
C ASN A 38 -13.46 -6.63 10.04
N SER A 39 -14.76 -6.76 10.36
CA SER A 39 -15.32 -6.43 11.68
C SER A 39 -15.24 -4.94 12.09
N THR A 40 -15.08 -4.07 11.09
CA THR A 40 -15.15 -2.61 11.19
C THR A 40 -16.27 -2.09 10.29
N THR A 41 -17.12 -1.24 10.84
CA THR A 41 -18.11 -0.46 10.11
C THR A 41 -17.47 0.86 9.72
N LEU A 42 -17.34 1.09 8.41
CA LEU A 42 -16.91 2.35 7.82
C LEU A 42 -18.17 3.13 7.40
N THR A 43 -18.32 4.36 7.89
CA THR A 43 -19.41 5.25 7.49
C THR A 43 -18.84 6.55 6.97
N ILE A 44 -19.28 7.00 5.80
CA ILE A 44 -18.85 8.27 5.19
C ILE A 44 -20.07 9.18 5.07
N TYR A 45 -19.92 10.42 5.54
CA TYR A 45 -20.96 11.43 5.56
C TYR A 45 -20.81 12.43 4.41
N LYS A 46 -21.90 13.13 4.08
CA LYS A 46 -21.91 14.24 3.11
C LYS A 46 -20.97 15.39 3.49
N THR A 47 -20.58 15.48 4.76
CA THR A 47 -19.62 16.47 5.31
C THR A 47 -18.16 16.10 5.05
N ASN A 48 -17.91 15.06 4.25
CA ASN A 48 -16.59 14.49 3.98
C ASN A 48 -15.86 13.95 5.23
N VAL A 49 -16.64 13.56 6.23
CA VAL A 49 -16.13 12.89 7.42
C VAL A 49 -16.32 11.39 7.26
N ALA A 50 -15.27 10.61 7.54
CA ALA A 50 -15.30 9.15 7.58
C ALA A 50 -15.11 8.66 9.01
N THR A 51 -16.03 7.82 9.49
CA THR A 51 -15.97 7.20 10.82
C THR A 51 -15.73 5.70 10.73
N PHE A 52 -14.89 5.20 11.63
CA PHE A 52 -14.45 3.81 11.71
C PHE A 52 -14.87 3.26 13.07
N GLN A 53 -15.74 2.24 13.08
CA GLN A 53 -16.32 1.69 14.30
C GLN A 53 -16.20 0.16 14.33
N GLY A 54 -15.74 -0.41 15.44
CA GLY A 54 -15.64 -1.87 15.58
C GLY A 54 -14.40 -2.34 16.33
N ALA A 55 -14.15 -3.64 16.27
CA ALA A 55 -13.03 -4.29 16.96
C ALA A 55 -11.68 -3.95 16.30
N LYS A 56 -11.66 -3.80 14.98
CA LYS A 56 -10.46 -3.48 14.17
C LYS A 56 -10.53 -2.09 13.56
N ALA A 57 -11.19 -1.16 14.25
CA ALA A 57 -11.45 0.18 13.73
C ALA A 57 -10.17 0.99 13.57
N PHE A 58 -9.25 0.85 14.53
CA PHE A 58 -7.96 1.54 14.51
C PHE A 58 -7.10 1.12 13.32
N GLU A 59 -7.01 -0.18 13.02
CA GLU A 59 -6.23 -0.72 11.89
C GLU A 59 -6.66 -0.07 10.55
N LEU A 60 -7.97 0.07 10.33
CA LEU A 60 -8.51 0.64 9.09
C LEU A 60 -8.36 2.17 9.06
N TYR A 61 -8.48 2.83 10.22
CA TYR A 61 -8.27 4.26 10.39
C TYR A 61 -6.80 4.63 10.09
N GLU A 62 -5.85 3.96 10.74
CA GLU A 62 -4.41 4.18 10.56
C GLU A 62 -3.99 3.91 9.11
N TYR A 63 -4.51 2.86 8.49
CA TYR A 63 -4.25 2.56 7.08
C TYR A 63 -4.60 3.76 6.17
N TRP A 64 -5.81 4.30 6.27
CA TRP A 64 -6.22 5.42 5.40
C TRP A 64 -5.54 6.73 5.76
N ALA A 65 -5.26 6.96 7.05
CA ALA A 65 -4.51 8.14 7.45
C ALA A 65 -3.10 8.13 6.83
N ASN A 66 -2.37 7.01 6.91
CA ASN A 66 -1.04 6.87 6.31
C ASN A 66 -1.08 7.00 4.78
N ILE A 67 -2.03 6.37 4.09
CA ILE A 67 -2.18 6.47 2.63
C ILE A 67 -2.38 7.93 2.17
N PHE A 68 -3.04 8.74 3.00
CA PHE A 68 -3.32 10.13 2.68
C PHE A 68 -2.35 11.12 3.33
N GLY A 69 -1.33 10.65 4.06
CA GLY A 69 -0.40 11.50 4.78
C GLY A 69 -1.06 12.37 5.85
N ILE A 70 -2.13 11.87 6.49
CA ILE A 70 -2.82 12.57 7.58
C ILE A 70 -2.18 12.15 8.89
N ASP A 71 -1.65 13.14 9.62
CA ASP A 71 -1.11 12.91 10.95
C ASP A 71 -2.20 12.40 11.90
N ILE A 72 -1.92 11.25 12.52
CA ILE A 72 -2.76 10.66 13.55
C ILE A 72 -2.20 11.00 14.92
N GLU A 73 -3.05 11.48 15.83
CA GLU A 73 -2.70 11.54 17.25
C GLU A 73 -2.58 10.09 17.75
N LYS A 74 -1.35 9.60 17.87
CA LYS A 74 -1.07 8.24 18.33
C LYS A 74 -1.32 8.14 19.83
N ASP A 75 -2.27 7.30 20.24
CA ASP A 75 -2.28 6.73 21.59
C ASP A 75 -1.08 5.78 21.73
N GLU A 76 -0.14 6.09 22.63
CA GLU A 76 1.20 5.49 22.81
C GLU A 76 1.25 3.97 23.14
N LYS A 77 0.17 3.19 23.00
CA LYS A 77 0.08 1.86 23.63
C LYS A 77 0.30 0.62 22.75
N ASN A 78 0.57 0.71 21.45
CA ASN A 78 0.60 -0.49 20.58
C ASN A 78 1.76 -0.57 19.58
N GLU A 79 2.99 -0.24 19.98
CA GLU A 79 4.15 -0.27 19.07
C GLU A 79 4.71 -1.67 18.73
N THR A 80 4.30 -2.76 19.39
CA THR A 80 5.07 -4.02 19.33
C THR A 80 4.42 -5.22 18.64
N LYS A 81 3.24 -5.08 18.01
CA LYS A 81 2.64 -6.18 17.22
C LYS A 81 2.76 -5.96 15.72
N LYS A 82 4.03 -5.94 15.28
CA LYS A 82 4.55 -6.32 13.96
C LYS A 82 3.57 -6.21 12.80
N MET A 83 3.86 -5.23 11.95
CA MET A 83 3.39 -4.96 10.58
C MET A 83 3.23 -6.17 9.62
N GLU A 84 3.51 -7.40 10.02
CA GLU A 84 3.38 -8.63 9.21
C GLU A 84 1.93 -9.02 8.88
N LEU A 85 0.92 -8.40 9.51
CA LEU A 85 -0.51 -8.68 9.26
C LEU A 85 -1.29 -7.55 8.56
N LEU A 86 -0.65 -6.40 8.28
CA LEU A 86 -1.37 -5.16 7.93
C LEU A 86 -1.69 -4.98 6.43
N ILE A 87 -1.25 -5.88 5.55
CA ILE A 87 -1.66 -5.87 4.13
C ILE A 87 -2.35 -7.19 3.78
N PRO A 88 -3.58 -7.46 4.28
CA PRO A 88 -4.40 -8.49 3.69
C PRO A 88 -4.89 -7.95 2.34
N ASN A 89 -4.14 -8.24 1.28
CA ASN A 89 -4.60 -8.13 -0.11
C ASN A 89 -5.07 -6.72 -0.52
N LEU A 90 -4.14 -5.75 -0.55
CA LEU A 90 -4.35 -4.62 -1.45
C LEU A 90 -4.36 -5.17 -2.89
N ASN A 91 -5.54 -5.50 -3.39
CA ASN A 91 -5.80 -5.68 -4.83
C ASN A 91 -5.82 -4.31 -5.50
N LEU A 92 -4.78 -3.51 -5.27
CA LEU A 92 -4.55 -2.22 -5.91
C LEU A 92 -3.32 -2.35 -6.79
N SER A 93 -3.34 -1.62 -7.90
CA SER A 93 -2.13 -1.46 -8.70
C SER A 93 -1.20 -0.49 -7.98
N LEU A 94 0.07 -0.83 -7.87
CA LEU A 94 1.05 -0.13 -7.03
C LEU A 94 2.31 0.19 -7.81
N VAL A 95 2.98 1.28 -7.43
CA VAL A 95 4.35 1.56 -7.87
C VAL A 95 5.26 1.38 -6.67
N GLY A 96 6.36 0.65 -6.85
CA GLY A 96 7.43 0.50 -5.87
C GLY A 96 8.76 0.95 -6.46
N THR A 97 9.63 1.52 -5.63
CA THR A 97 10.97 1.98 -6.01
C THR A 97 11.99 1.47 -5.00
N ASP A 98 13.18 1.10 -5.46
CA ASP A 98 14.29 0.68 -4.61
C ASP A 98 15.63 0.94 -5.29
N GLU A 99 16.71 0.97 -4.48
CA GLU A 99 18.08 1.20 -4.94
C GLU A 99 19.08 0.12 -4.50
N VAL A 100 20.15 -0.02 -5.28
CA VAL A 100 21.32 -0.85 -4.95
C VAL A 100 22.61 -0.11 -5.31
N GLY A 101 23.73 -0.49 -4.69
CA GLY A 101 25.06 0.06 -5.00
C GLY A 101 25.48 1.27 -4.17
N THR A 102 24.65 1.75 -3.23
CA THR A 102 24.97 2.94 -2.41
C THR A 102 26.11 2.73 -1.42
N GLY A 103 26.31 1.50 -0.95
CA GLY A 103 27.40 1.11 -0.05
C GLY A 103 28.59 0.45 -0.74
N ASP A 104 28.49 0.21 -2.05
CA ASP A 104 29.54 -0.47 -2.79
C ASP A 104 30.61 0.54 -3.22
N PHE A 105 31.87 0.24 -2.91
CA PHE A 105 32.99 1.10 -3.32
C PHE A 105 33.21 1.08 -4.85
N PHE A 106 32.85 -0.03 -5.50
CA PHE A 106 32.92 -0.20 -6.94
C PHE A 106 31.52 -0.39 -7.53
N GLY A 107 31.34 0.05 -8.77
CA GLY A 107 30.06 -0.10 -9.48
C GLY A 107 29.26 1.18 -9.53
N ALA A 108 28.05 1.10 -10.07
CA ALA A 108 27.12 2.21 -10.20
C ALA A 108 26.01 2.10 -9.15
N ILE A 109 25.39 3.23 -8.82
CA ILE A 109 24.13 3.21 -8.08
C ILE A 109 23.01 2.98 -9.10
N VAL A 110 22.17 1.99 -8.84
CA VAL A 110 21.04 1.63 -9.71
C VAL A 110 19.75 1.82 -8.94
N VAL A 111 18.85 2.65 -9.48
CA VAL A 111 17.51 2.86 -8.94
C VAL A 111 16.50 2.33 -9.93
N SER A 112 15.53 1.54 -9.48
CA SER A 112 14.46 1.03 -10.34
C SER A 112 13.09 1.32 -9.73
N GLY A 113 12.20 1.85 -10.57
CA GLY A 113 10.77 1.97 -10.28
C GLY A 113 9.99 0.95 -11.07
N VAL A 114 9.02 0.29 -10.44
CA VAL A 114 8.22 -0.78 -11.03
C VAL A 114 6.74 -0.53 -10.77
N TYR A 115 5.93 -0.54 -11.82
CA TYR A 115 4.48 -0.56 -11.73
C TYR A 115 3.97 -2.00 -11.77
N VAL A 116 3.17 -2.37 -10.75
CA VAL A 116 2.57 -3.68 -10.61
C VAL A 116 1.06 -3.54 -10.62
N PRO A 117 0.39 -3.98 -11.70
CA PRO A 117 -1.06 -4.11 -11.72
C PRO A 117 -1.54 -5.10 -10.65
N LYS A 118 -2.71 -4.83 -10.03
CA LYS A 118 -3.29 -5.69 -8.99
C LYS A 118 -3.42 -7.16 -9.41
N GLU A 119 -3.70 -7.41 -10.67
CA GLU A 119 -3.86 -8.72 -11.29
C GLU A 119 -2.54 -9.51 -11.33
N ASN A 120 -1.40 -8.83 -11.42
CA ASN A 120 -0.09 -9.46 -11.54
C ASN A 120 0.51 -9.79 -10.17
N ILE A 121 0.00 -9.24 -9.06
CA ILE A 121 0.56 -9.43 -7.71
C ILE A 121 0.69 -10.93 -7.35
N LEU A 122 -0.35 -11.72 -7.59
CA LEU A 122 -0.32 -13.15 -7.27
C LEU A 122 0.68 -13.92 -8.14
N MET A 123 0.78 -13.56 -9.42
CA MET A 123 1.74 -14.15 -10.35
C MET A 123 3.18 -13.84 -9.93
N LEU A 124 3.48 -12.60 -9.57
CA LEU A 124 4.80 -12.17 -9.12
C LEU A 124 5.22 -12.88 -7.82
N LYS A 125 4.30 -13.04 -6.88
CA LYS A 125 4.55 -13.84 -5.65
C LYS A 125 4.88 -15.29 -5.99
N LYS A 126 4.13 -15.92 -6.92
CA LYS A 126 4.40 -17.29 -7.38
C LYS A 126 5.72 -17.43 -8.14
N LEU A 127 6.15 -16.37 -8.83
CA LEU A 127 7.44 -16.31 -9.51
C LEU A 127 8.63 -16.32 -8.51
N GLY A 128 8.36 -16.10 -7.23
CA GLY A 128 9.35 -16.13 -6.15
C GLY A 128 9.91 -14.75 -5.80
N VAL A 129 9.24 -13.66 -6.20
CA VAL A 129 9.59 -12.31 -5.75
C VAL A 129 9.35 -12.23 -4.24
N LYS A 130 10.41 -11.89 -3.51
CA LYS A 130 10.46 -11.71 -2.06
C LYS A 130 11.51 -10.65 -1.75
N ASP A 131 11.74 -10.38 -0.47
CA ASP A 131 12.87 -9.59 0.01
C ASP A 131 14.17 -10.00 -0.71
N SER A 132 14.79 -9.05 -1.41
CA SER A 132 15.98 -9.28 -2.25
C SER A 132 17.14 -9.82 -1.43
N LYS A 133 17.23 -9.47 -0.14
CA LYS A 133 18.24 -9.98 0.79
C LYS A 133 18.12 -11.48 1.06
N LYS A 134 16.97 -12.07 0.72
CA LYS A 134 16.67 -13.51 0.88
C LYS A 134 16.75 -14.27 -0.45
N LEU A 135 17.22 -13.63 -1.52
CA LEU A 135 17.44 -14.23 -2.84
C LEU A 135 18.94 -14.37 -3.08
N SER A 136 19.35 -15.47 -3.72
CA SER A 136 20.72 -15.62 -4.24
C SER A 136 20.84 -14.95 -5.60
N ASP A 137 22.05 -14.57 -5.99
CA ASP A 137 22.34 -13.96 -7.29
C ASP A 137 21.87 -14.83 -8.46
N GLU A 138 22.08 -16.15 -8.37
CA GLU A 138 21.57 -17.11 -9.36
C GLU A 138 20.05 -17.00 -9.54
N LYS A 139 19.32 -16.83 -8.44
CA LYS A 139 17.86 -16.70 -8.46
C LYS A 139 17.43 -15.34 -9.00
N ILE A 140 18.18 -14.28 -8.70
CA ILE A 140 17.96 -12.95 -9.28
C ILE A 140 18.16 -13.01 -10.80
N MET A 141 19.24 -13.64 -11.27
CA MET A 141 19.52 -13.82 -12.70
C MET A 141 18.46 -14.65 -13.42
N GLU A 142 17.81 -15.60 -12.74
CA GLU A 142 16.68 -16.35 -13.30
C GLU A 142 15.38 -15.53 -13.35
N ILE A 143 15.06 -14.80 -12.27
CA ILE A 143 13.77 -14.11 -12.10
C ILE A 143 13.75 -12.77 -12.86
N ALA A 144 14.82 -11.98 -12.83
CA ALA A 144 14.83 -10.61 -13.36
C ALA A 144 14.45 -10.52 -14.85
N PRO A 145 14.97 -11.37 -15.77
CA PRO A 145 14.58 -11.33 -17.17
C PRO A 145 13.11 -11.67 -17.41
N ARG A 146 12.48 -12.43 -16.50
CA ARG A 146 11.04 -12.72 -16.54
C ARG A 146 10.24 -11.52 -16.05
N LEU A 147 10.69 -10.86 -14.97
CA LEU A 147 10.03 -9.67 -14.42
C LEU A 147 9.98 -8.53 -15.44
N VAL A 148 11.09 -8.21 -16.08
CA VAL A 148 11.22 -7.15 -17.09
C VAL A 148 10.21 -7.29 -18.24
N LYS A 149 9.73 -8.51 -18.52
CA LYS A 149 8.71 -8.80 -19.55
C LYS A 149 7.26 -8.73 -19.05
N ILE A 150 7.05 -8.78 -17.74
CA ILE A 150 5.73 -8.85 -17.09
C ILE A 150 5.31 -7.48 -16.54
N VAL A 151 6.26 -6.67 -16.08
CA VAL A 151 5.99 -5.40 -15.41
C VAL A 151 6.60 -4.22 -16.14
N ASP A 152 5.84 -3.12 -16.17
CA ASP A 152 6.36 -1.83 -16.59
C ASP A 152 7.34 -1.33 -15.54
N HIS A 153 8.53 -0.94 -15.99
CA HIS A 153 9.60 -0.48 -15.12
C HIS A 153 10.40 0.64 -15.78
N SER A 154 11.07 1.43 -14.95
CA SER A 154 12.06 2.41 -15.37
C SER A 154 13.28 2.28 -14.47
N THR A 155 14.46 2.29 -15.06
CA THR A 155 15.72 2.10 -14.34
C THR A 155 16.66 3.25 -14.68
N LEU A 156 17.22 3.88 -13.64
CA LEU A 156 18.26 4.88 -13.74
C LEU A 156 19.57 4.29 -13.22
N ILE A 157 20.62 4.39 -14.03
CA ILE A 157 21.97 3.94 -13.67
C ILE A 157 22.85 5.19 -13.53
N LEU A 158 23.28 5.47 -12.30
CA LEU A 158 24.22 6.54 -11.99
C LEU A 158 25.64 5.97 -11.98
N ASN A 159 26.33 6.10 -13.10
CA ASN A 159 27.70 5.63 -13.24
C ASN A 159 28.69 6.52 -12.46
N ASN A 160 29.88 5.99 -12.18
CA ASN A 160 30.90 6.70 -11.41
C ASN A 160 31.33 8.04 -12.03
N GLN A 161 31.29 8.18 -13.36
CA GLN A 161 31.63 9.43 -14.03
C GLN A 161 30.59 10.54 -13.82
N ARG A 162 29.32 10.19 -13.60
CA ARG A 162 28.26 11.15 -13.28
C ARG A 162 28.11 11.38 -11.78
N TYR A 163 28.53 10.41 -10.97
CA TYR A 163 28.50 10.49 -9.52
C TYR A 163 29.58 11.41 -8.95
N ASN A 164 30.82 11.31 -9.49
CA ASN A 164 31.99 12.11 -9.10
C ASN A 164 32.07 13.42 -9.88
#